data_AF-E1JWR6-F1
#
_entry.id   AF-E1JWR6-F1
#
_cell.length_a   1.000
_cell.length_b   1.000
_cell.length_c   1.000
_cell.angle_alpha   90.00
_cell.angle_beta   90.00
_cell.angle_gamma   90.00
#
_symmetry.space_group_name_H-M   'P 1'
#
loop_
_entity.id
_entity.type
_entity.pdbx_description
1 polymer ?
#
loop_
_entity_poly.entity_id
_entity_poly.type
_entity_poly.pdbx_seq_one_letter_code
_entity_poly.pdbx_strand_id
1 'polypeptide(L)' 'MSFTLRQPAPVDQEPEFDCIFCNKPALRSSEAASTPTTRTVEVFCRHCGARKTVTTKVSADGKSWETAD' A
#
# COMPACT_ATOMS: atom_id res chain seq x y z
N MET A 1 1.98 3.97 -12.18
CA MET A 1 1.84 3.05 -11.04
C MET A 1 0.56 2.24 -11.22
N SER A 2 0.47 1.00 -10.72
CA SER A 2 -0.72 0.12 -10.89
C SER A 2 -1.68 0.15 -9.69
N PHE A 3 -1.20 0.62 -8.55
CA PHE A 3 -1.93 0.67 -7.27
C PHE A 3 -1.71 2.03 -6.61
N THR A 4 -2.71 2.46 -5.86
CA THR A 4 -2.70 3.71 -5.09
C THR A 4 -2.98 3.40 -3.63
N LEU A 5 -2.25 4.04 -2.72
CA LEU A 5 -2.53 3.98 -1.28
C LEU A 5 -3.86 4.68 -1.00
N ARG A 6 -4.77 4.01 -0.30
CA ARG A 6 -6.05 4.59 0.09
C ARG A 6 -5.83 5.58 1.22
N GLN A 7 -6.37 6.78 1.07
CA GLN A 7 -6.33 7.81 2.11
C GLN A 7 -7.70 7.94 2.80
N PRO A 8 -7.73 8.22 4.12
CA PRO A 8 -6.56 8.40 5.00
C PRO A 8 -5.87 7.06 5.34
N ALA A 9 -4.53 7.07 5.40
CA ALA A 9 -3.73 5.91 5.78
C ALA A 9 -3.01 6.17 7.11
N PRO A 10 -3.71 6.15 8.26
CA PRO A 10 -3.09 6.42 9.56
C PRO A 10 -2.01 5.37 9.89
N VAL A 11 -0.93 5.79 10.55
CA VAL A 11 0.20 4.88 10.89
C VAL A 11 -0.19 3.75 11.84
N ASP A 12 -1.23 3.96 12.64
CA ASP A 12 -1.79 2.96 13.57
C ASP A 12 -2.59 1.86 12.85
N GLN A 13 -2.84 2.01 11.56
CA GLN A 13 -3.54 1.02 10.73
C GLN A 13 -2.62 0.47 9.64
N GLU A 14 -3.00 -0.70 9.13
CA GLU A 14 -2.31 -1.27 7.97
C GLU A 14 -2.67 -0.48 6.70
N PRO A 15 -1.69 -0.16 5.84
CA PRO A 15 -1.95 0.56 4.61
C PRO A 15 -2.80 -0.28 3.64
N GLU A 16 -3.95 0.26 3.24
CA GLU A 16 -4.83 -0.32 2.21
C GLU A 16 -4.52 0.26 0.83
N PHE A 17 -4.73 -0.53 -0.22
CA PHE A 17 -4.45 -0.11 -1.59
C PHE A 17 -5.63 -0.37 -2.51
N ASP A 18 -5.83 0.51 -3.48
CA ASP A 18 -6.78 0.34 -4.57
C ASP A 18 -6.05 0.12 -5.89
N CYS A 19 -6.59 -0.76 -6.72
CA CYS A 19 -6.08 -0.99 -8.07
C CYS A 19 -6.58 0.13 -9.00
N ILE A 20 -5.66 0.84 -9.65
CA ILE A 20 -6.00 1.99 -10.50
C ILE A 20 -6.75 1.54 -11.77
N PHE A 21 -6.54 0.31 -12.22
CA PHE A 21 -7.16 -0.19 -13.46
C PHE A 21 -8.66 -0.47 -13.35
N CYS A 22 -9.11 -0.99 -12.20
CA CYS A 22 -10.51 -1.38 -11.99
C CYS A 22 -11.17 -0.64 -10.83
N ASN A 23 -10.43 0.24 -10.15
CA ASN A 23 -10.86 1.00 -8.98
C ASN A 23 -11.47 0.10 -7.88
N LYS A 24 -10.88 -1.08 -7.71
CA LYS A 24 -11.27 -2.07 -6.70
C LYS A 24 -10.18 -2.20 -5.64
N PRO A 25 -10.55 -2.58 -4.40
CA PRO A 25 -9.59 -2.87 -3.35
C PRO A 25 -8.60 -3.94 -3.82
N ALA A 26 -7.32 -3.66 -3.64
CA ALA A 26 -6.26 -4.62 -3.77
C ALA A 26 -6.09 -5.35 -2.43
N LEU A 27 -5.75 -6.62 -2.51
CA LEU A 27 -5.45 -7.44 -1.36
C LEU A 27 -3.95 -7.45 -1.11
N ARG A 28 -3.57 -7.49 0.16
CA ARG A 28 -2.20 -7.77 0.55
C ARG A 28 -1.93 -9.27 0.42
N SER A 29 -0.89 -9.62 -0.32
CA SER A 29 -0.47 -11.01 -0.55
C SER A 29 0.58 -11.43 0.49
N SER A 30 1.62 -10.61 0.70
CA SER A 30 2.70 -10.89 1.63
C SER A 30 3.42 -9.62 2.05
N GLU A 31 3.86 -9.56 3.30
CA GLU A 31 4.83 -8.56 3.74
C GLU A 31 6.23 -8.99 3.29
N ALA A 32 6.86 -8.18 2.45
CA ALA A 32 8.23 -8.42 2.01
C ALA A 32 9.25 -7.88 3.03
N ALA A 33 8.96 -6.73 3.64
CA ALA A 33 9.76 -6.15 4.71
C ALA A 33 8.93 -5.17 5.54
N SER A 34 9.08 -5.19 6.87
CA SER A 34 8.45 -4.24 7.79
C SER A 34 9.52 -3.65 8.72
N THR A 35 9.60 -2.33 8.76
CA THR A 35 10.45 -1.55 9.68
C THR A 35 9.58 -0.50 10.40
N PRO A 36 10.09 0.19 11.44
CA PRO A 36 9.31 1.20 12.16
C PRO A 36 8.81 2.35 11.28
N THR A 37 9.53 2.67 10.21
CA THR A 37 9.26 3.83 9.36
C THR A 37 8.93 3.47 7.91
N THR A 38 9.11 2.21 7.50
CA THR A 38 8.81 1.74 6.13
C THR A 38 8.19 0.36 6.15
N ARG A 39 7.22 0.13 5.27
CA ARG A 39 6.58 -1.17 5.03
C ARG A 39 6.60 -1.46 3.54
N THR A 40 7.09 -2.63 3.17
CA THR A 40 7.09 -3.12 1.80
C THR A 40 6.20 -4.34 1.72
N VAL A 41 5.15 -4.22 0.92
CA VAL A 41 4.08 -5.22 0.82
C VAL A 41 3.81 -5.56 -0.64
N GLU A 42 3.54 -6.83 -0.92
CA GLU A 42 3.01 -7.22 -2.22
C GLU A 42 1.49 -7.05 -2.21
N VAL A 43 0.98 -6.27 -3.17
CA VAL A 43 -0.45 -6.08 -3.39
C VAL A 43 -0.89 -6.74 -4.69
N PHE A 44 -2.08 -7.31 -4.69
CA PHE A 44 -2.68 -7.92 -5.86
C PHE A 44 -4.17 -7.61 -5.96
N CYS A 45 -4.66 -7.39 -7.18
CA CYS A 45 -6.07 -7.21 -7.44
C CYS A 45 -6.68 -8.51 -7.95
N ARG A 46 -7.63 -9.08 -7.19
CA ARG A 46 -8.37 -10.28 -7.63
C ARG A 46 -9.23 -10.05 -8.88
N HIS A 47 -9.62 -8.81 -9.16
CA HIS A 47 -10.51 -8.51 -10.29
C HIS A 47 -9.80 -8.46 -11.65
N CYS A 48 -8.60 -7.86 -11.73
CA CYS A 48 -7.86 -7.72 -12.99
C CYS A 48 -6.57 -8.54 -13.03
N GLY A 49 -6.19 -9.21 -11.94
CA GLY A 49 -4.96 -10.00 -11.84
C GLY A 49 -3.67 -9.17 -11.72
N ALA A 50 -3.77 -7.84 -11.65
CA ALA A 50 -2.60 -6.98 -11.41
C ALA A 50 -1.93 -7.35 -10.07
N ARG A 51 -0.60 -7.34 -10.04
CA ARG A 51 0.19 -7.52 -8.82
C ARG A 51 1.40 -6.59 -8.84
N LYS A 52 1.78 -6.05 -7.69
CA LYS A 52 2.98 -5.20 -7.56
C LYS A 52 3.46 -5.18 -6.11
N THR A 53 4.76 -5.14 -5.92
CA THR A 53 5.35 -4.76 -4.63
C THR A 53 5.28 -3.23 -4.48
N VAL A 54 4.73 -2.78 -3.36
CA VAL A 54 4.60 -1.37 -3.02
C VAL A 54 5.29 -1.13 -1.68
N THR A 55 6.12 -0.09 -1.63
CA THR A 55 6.73 0.38 -0.41
C THR A 55 5.99 1.63 0.06
N THR A 56 5.58 1.64 1.32
CA THR A 56 5.07 2.81 2.03
C THR A 56 6.06 3.22 3.10
N LYS A 57 6.15 4.52 3.35
CA LYS A 57 6.93 5.10 4.42
C LYS A 57 6.02 5.93 5.31
N VAL A 58 6.40 6.09 6.57
CA VAL A 58 5.77 7.05 7.47
C VAL A 58 6.05 8.45 6.94
N SER A 59 5.01 9.26 6.86
CA SER A 59 5.09 10.64 6.41
C SER A 59 5.93 11.49 7.35
N ALA A 60 6.39 12.65 6.88
CA ALA A 60 7.18 13.58 7.69
C ALA A 60 6.45 14.01 8.97
N ASP A 61 5.11 14.09 8.93
CA ASP A 61 4.27 14.40 10.09
C ASP A 61 4.15 13.24 11.11
N GLY A 62 4.66 12.05 10.78
CA GLY A 62 4.61 10.87 11.66
C GLY A 62 3.23 10.25 11.83
N LYS A 63 2.21 10.73 11.11
CA LYS A 63 0.79 10.39 11.36
C LYS A 63 0.15 9.51 10.30
N SER A 64 0.70 9.51 9.08
CA SER A 64 0.15 8.74 7.96
C SER A 64 1.23 7.98 7.20
N TRP A 65 0.85 6.86 6.60
CA TRP A 65 1.61 6.22 5.54
C TRP A 65 1.50 7.04 4.25
N GLU A 66 2.60 7.12 3.51
CA GLU A 66 2.67 7.61 2.14
C GLU A 66 3.43 6.60 1.27
N THR A 67 3.18 6.60 -0.03
CA THR A 67 3.99 5.75 -0.93
C THR A 67 5.42 6.27 -0.95
N ALA A 68 6.38 5.37 -0.79
CA ALA A 68 7.78 5.65 -1.08
C ALA A 68 7.91 5.52 -2.60
N ASP A 69 7.95 6.67 -3.30
CA ASP A 69 8.26 6.73 -4.73
C ASP A 69 9.65 6.15 -5.03
#